data_AF-A0A2K2FIT7-F1
#
_entry.id   AF-A0A2K2FIT7-F1
#
_cell.length_a   1.000
_cell.length_b   1.000
_cell.length_c   1.000
_cell.angle_alpha   90.00
_cell.angle_beta   90.00
_cell.angle_gamma   90.00
#
_symmetry.space_group_name_H-M   'P 1'
#
loop_
_entity.id
_entity.type
_entity.pdbx_description
1 polymer ?
#
loop_
_entity_poly.entity_id
_entity_poly.type
_entity_poly.pdbx_seq_one_letter_code
_entity_poly.pdbx_strand_id
1 'polypeptide(L)'
;MICQMPEEAIKSALDVSDFNIVEIRGGMSKQVYKIKTPADNFILYIWRRPFDNKLTENQTKGIEYLFPDFMHNTKLLADLGIRVPYVLAAGHHEEGDFDYAIVECFKGQSLGDY
;
A
#
# COMPACT_ATOMS: atom_id res chain seq x y z
N MET A 1 6.08 -1.96 18.35
CA MET A 1 5.70 -0.65 17.79
C MET A 1 4.38 -0.85 17.06
N ILE A 2 3.30 -0.27 17.54
CA ILE A 2 1.99 -0.37 16.88
C ILE A 2 2.11 0.46 15.60
N CYS A 3 1.99 -0.16 14.42
CA CYS A 3 1.92 0.60 13.18
C CYS A 3 0.68 1.49 13.25
N GLN A 4 0.86 2.82 13.26
CA GLN A 4 -0.25 3.72 12.92
C GLN A 4 -0.77 3.30 11.54
N MET A 5 -2.06 3.05 11.44
CA MET A 5 -2.74 2.69 10.20
C MET A 5 -3.42 3.94 9.65
N PRO A 6 -3.50 4.10 8.31
CA PRO A 6 -4.16 5.25 7.71
C PRO A 6 -5.70 5.05 7.73
N GLU A 7 -6.29 4.89 8.91
CA GLU A 7 -7.70 4.50 9.10
C GLU A 7 -8.68 5.44 8.40
N GLU A 8 -8.49 6.75 8.56
CA GLU A 8 -9.38 7.75 7.94
C GLU A 8 -9.29 7.73 6.41
N ALA A 9 -8.10 7.50 5.86
CA ALA A 9 -7.93 7.32 4.42
C ALA A 9 -8.62 6.04 3.93
N ILE A 10 -8.57 4.96 4.71
CA ILE A 10 -9.27 3.70 4.38
C ILE A 10 -10.78 3.91 4.37
N LYS A 11 -11.34 4.51 5.43
CA LYS A 11 -12.79 4.81 5.51
C LYS A 11 -13.24 5.67 4.34
N SER A 12 -12.50 6.73 4.05
CA SER A 12 -12.83 7.65 2.96
C SER A 12 -12.67 7.03 1.57
N ALA A 13 -11.64 6.22 1.33
CA ALA A 13 -11.36 5.64 0.02
C ALA A 13 -12.30 4.49 -0.33
N LEU A 14 -12.73 3.73 0.68
CA LEU A 14 -13.58 2.56 0.50
C LEU A 14 -15.06 2.84 0.78
N ASP A 15 -15.40 4.04 1.27
CA ASP A 15 -16.75 4.43 1.70
C ASP A 15 -17.35 3.43 2.70
N VAL A 16 -16.58 3.09 3.73
CA VAL A 16 -16.99 2.15 4.79
C VAL A 16 -16.70 2.70 6.18
N SER A 17 -17.54 2.35 7.14
CA SER A 17 -17.36 2.70 8.55
C SER A 17 -16.65 1.61 9.36
N ASP A 18 -16.70 0.36 8.91
CA ASP A 18 -16.12 -0.80 9.59
C ASP A 18 -15.37 -1.70 8.59
N PHE A 19 -14.19 -2.14 9.01
CA PHE A 19 -13.31 -3.01 8.24
C PHE A 19 -12.35 -3.76 9.18
N ASN A 20 -11.84 -4.89 8.70
CA ASN A 20 -10.83 -5.67 9.41
C ASN A 20 -9.53 -5.69 8.60
N ILE A 21 -8.40 -5.46 9.25
CA ILE A 21 -7.08 -5.52 8.63
C ILE A 21 -6.36 -6.79 9.10
N VAL A 22 -5.88 -7.59 8.15
CA VAL A 22 -5.05 -8.77 8.42
C VAL A 22 -3.70 -8.59 7.73
N GLU A 23 -2.60 -8.74 8.47
CA GLU A 23 -1.27 -8.72 7.88
C GLU A 23 -1.07 -9.95 6.97
N ILE A 24 -0.69 -9.70 5.71
CA ILE A 24 -0.32 -10.76 4.76
C ILE A 24 1.20 -10.97 4.79
N ARG A 25 1.95 -9.86 4.81
CA ARG A 25 3.41 -9.89 4.80
C ARG A 25 3.97 -8.74 5.62
N GLY A 26 4.54 -9.07 6.77
CA GLY A 26 5.37 -8.16 7.56
C GLY A 26 6.77 -8.03 6.96
N GLY A 27 7.24 -6.79 6.83
CA GLY A 27 8.59 -6.47 6.36
C GLY A 27 9.05 -5.12 6.90
N MET A 28 10.36 -4.87 6.89
CA MET A 28 10.92 -3.62 7.44
C MET A 28 10.65 -2.41 6.55
N SER A 29 10.84 -2.54 5.24
CA SER A 29 10.66 -1.44 4.27
C SER A 29 9.29 -1.44 3.59
N LYS A 30 8.65 -2.60 3.53
CA LYS A 30 7.32 -2.78 2.93
C LYS A 30 6.51 -3.76 3.75
N GLN A 31 5.32 -3.33 4.14
CA GLN A 31 4.32 -4.14 4.81
C GLN A 31 3.10 -4.26 3.90
N VAL A 32 2.47 -5.43 3.90
CA VAL A 32 1.30 -5.72 3.08
C VAL A 32 0.20 -6.26 3.96
N TYR A 33 -0.96 -5.59 3.91
CA TYR A 33 -2.14 -5.97 4.65
C TYR A 33 -3.32 -6.22 3.71
N LYS A 34 -4.22 -7.11 4.13
CA LYS A 34 -5.53 -7.31 3.52
C LYS A 34 -6.55 -6.53 4.31
N ILE A 35 -7.25 -5.60 3.67
CA ILE A 35 -8.44 -4.95 4.21
C ILE A 35 -9.64 -5.79 3.82
N LYS A 36 -10.43 -6.22 4.80
CA LYS A 36 -11.69 -6.94 4.61
C LYS A 36 -12.83 -5.99 4.97
N THR A 37 -13.70 -5.72 4.00
CA THR A 37 -14.97 -5.01 4.22
C THR A 37 -16.13 -6.00 4.08
N PRO A 38 -17.37 -5.63 4.46
CA PRO A 38 -18.53 -6.47 4.21
C PRO A 38 -18.77 -6.77 2.71
N ALA A 39 -18.36 -5.86 1.82
CA ALA A 39 -18.63 -5.95 0.38
C ALA A 39 -17.49 -6.62 -0.39
N ASP A 40 -16.24 -6.24 -0.13
CA ASP A 40 -15.06 -6.78 -0.83
C ASP A 40 -13.77 -6.74 0.00
N ASN A 41 -12.68 -7.22 -0.61
CA ASN A 41 -11.35 -7.19 -0.06
C ASN A 41 -10.46 -6.22 -0.86
N PHE A 42 -9.53 -5.59 -0.16
CA PHE A 42 -8.54 -4.69 -0.73
C PHE A 42 -7.15 -5.01 -0.17
N ILE A 43 -6.12 -4.51 -0.83
CA ILE A 43 -4.74 -4.64 -0.36
C ILE A 43 -4.24 -3.26 0.05
N LEU A 44 -3.68 -3.18 1.23
CA LEU A 44 -2.97 -2.01 1.73
C LEU A 44 -1.48 -2.29 1.68
N TYR A 45 -0.78 -1.46 0.91
CA TYR A 45 0.67 -1.37 0.97
C TYR A 45 1.07 -0.22 1.88
N ILE A 46 2.02 -0.48 2.76
CA ILE A 46 2.70 0.54 3.57
C ILE A 46 4.18 0.45 3.26
N TRP A 47 4.79 1.55 2.84
CA TRP A 47 6.22 1.68 2.63
C TRP A 47 6.82 2.58 3.69
N ARG A 48 7.83 2.06 4.38
CA ARG A 48 8.51 2.76 5.47
C ARG A 48 9.98 2.88 5.16
N ARG A 49 10.57 3.99 5.59
CA ARG A 49 12.03 4.11 5.60
C ARG A 49 12.59 3.13 6.62
N PRO A 50 13.57 2.29 6.26
CA PRO A 50 14.26 1.46 7.25
C PRO A 50 15.01 2.36 8.24
N PHE A 51 14.93 2.04 9.53
CA PHE A 51 15.45 2.84 10.64
C PHE A 51 16.96 3.15 10.56
N ASP A 52 17.72 2.35 9.82
CA ASP A 52 19.20 2.39 9.78
C ASP A 52 19.73 2.73 8.38
N ASN A 53 18.97 3.53 7.62
CA ASN A 53 19.37 3.91 6.27
C ASN A 53 20.53 4.91 6.34
N LYS A 54 21.77 4.42 6.18
CA LYS A 54 22.98 5.26 6.00
C LYS A 54 23.00 6.01 4.66
N LEU A 55 21.95 5.89 3.86
CA LEU A 55 21.74 6.68 2.65
C LEU A 55 21.40 8.12 3.07
N THR A 56 22.07 9.10 2.46
CA THR A 56 21.98 10.53 2.79
C THR A 56 20.53 11.03 2.82
N GLU A 57 20.18 11.92 3.76
CA GLU A 57 18.83 12.50 3.93
C GLU A 57 18.21 13.03 2.63
N ASN A 58 19.02 13.51 1.68
CA ASN A 58 18.61 14.04 0.39
C ASN A 58 18.01 13.01 -0.57
N GLN A 59 18.11 11.71 -0.27
CA GLN A 59 17.54 10.62 -1.10
C GLN A 59 16.32 9.96 -0.44
N THR A 60 15.86 10.46 0.70
CA THR A 60 14.87 9.74 1.52
C THR A 60 13.78 10.61 2.13
N LYS A 61 13.86 11.94 2.09
CA LYS A 61 12.79 12.83 2.60
C LYS A 61 11.71 13.06 1.54
N GLY A 62 10.49 12.64 1.85
CA GLY A 62 9.31 12.84 1.00
C GLY A 62 8.91 11.58 0.25
N ILE A 63 7.81 11.69 -0.49
CA ILE A 63 7.04 10.72 -1.29
C ILE A 63 7.89 9.83 -2.23
N GLU A 64 9.22 9.90 -2.22
CA GLU A 64 10.15 9.28 -3.16
C GLU A 64 10.61 7.86 -2.78
N TYR A 65 10.19 7.31 -1.64
CA TYR A 65 10.58 5.94 -1.27
C TYR A 65 9.66 4.90 -1.92
N LEU A 66 10.04 4.44 -3.12
CA LEU A 66 9.37 3.41 -3.95
C LEU A 66 7.94 3.73 -4.44
N PHE A 67 7.28 4.73 -3.84
CA PHE A 67 5.92 5.10 -4.14
C PHE A 67 5.72 5.74 -5.55
N PRO A 68 6.57 6.68 -6.03
CA PRO A 68 6.39 7.28 -7.34
C PRO A 68 6.62 6.25 -8.44
N ASP A 69 7.61 5.38 -8.26
CA ASP A 69 7.91 4.27 -9.17
C ASP A 69 6.74 3.28 -9.24
N PHE A 70 6.13 2.96 -8.09
CA PHE A 70 4.95 2.09 -8.06
C PHE A 70 3.77 2.71 -8.82
N MET A 71 3.48 3.99 -8.60
CA MET A 71 2.39 4.69 -9.28
C MET A 71 2.66 4.82 -10.79
N HIS A 72 3.89 5.21 -11.16
CA HIS A 72 4.32 5.33 -12.55
C HIS A 72 4.21 4.00 -13.29
N ASN A 73 4.78 2.93 -12.73
CA ASN A 73 4.79 1.62 -13.36
C ASN A 73 3.38 1.02 -13.44
N THR A 74 2.57 1.16 -12.40
CA THR A 74 1.17 0.71 -12.42
C THR A 74 0.40 1.40 -13.54
N LYS A 75 0.54 2.72 -13.68
CA LYS A 75 -0.09 3.47 -14.75
C LYS A 75 0.41 3.03 -16.13
N LEU A 76 1.73 2.97 -16.32
CA LEU A 76 2.34 2.56 -17.59
C LEU A 76 1.84 1.18 -18.04
N LEU A 77 1.82 0.21 -17.13
CA LEU A 77 1.34 -1.15 -17.43
C LEU A 77 -0.15 -1.15 -17.78
N ALA A 78 -0.98 -0.41 -17.04
CA ALA A 78 -2.40 -0.25 -17.33
C ALA A 78 -2.63 0.39 -18.72
N ASP A 79 -1.86 1.43 -19.06
CA ASP A 79 -1.92 2.12 -20.36
C ASP A 79 -1.52 1.19 -21.52
N LEU A 80 -0.65 0.21 -21.26
CA LEU A 80 -0.28 -0.85 -22.20
C LEU A 80 -1.33 -1.98 -22.30
N GLY A 81 -2.45 -1.88 -21.58
CA GLY A 81 -3.50 -2.90 -21.52
C GLY A 81 -3.15 -4.11 -20.65
N ILE A 82 -2.07 -4.03 -19.87
CA ILE A 82 -1.69 -5.09 -18.94
C ILE A 82 -2.53 -4.94 -17.68
N ARG A 83 -3.19 -6.03 -17.27
CA ARG A 83 -4.01 -6.04 -16.07
C ARG A 83 -3.15 -5.94 -14.81
N VAL A 84 -3.21 -4.78 -14.16
CA VAL A 84 -2.59 -4.49 -12.86
C VAL A 84 -3.64 -4.08 -11.83
N PRO A 85 -3.40 -4.26 -10.51
CA PRO A 85 -4.33 -3.83 -9.49
C PRO A 85 -4.65 -2.34 -9.62
N TYR A 86 -5.94 -2.00 -9.62
CA TYR A 86 -6.34 -0.60 -9.64
C TYR A 86 -5.99 0.06 -8.30
N VAL A 87 -5.44 1.27 -8.35
CA VAL A 87 -5.13 2.06 -7.16
C VAL A 87 -6.34 2.91 -6.80
N LEU A 88 -6.97 2.65 -5.65
CA LEU A 88 -8.14 3.39 -5.19
C LEU A 88 -7.74 4.69 -4.51
N ALA A 89 -6.74 4.62 -3.64
CA ALA A 89 -6.21 5.78 -2.94
C ALA A 89 -4.73 5.55 -2.63
N ALA A 90 -3.98 6.64 -2.57
CA ALA A 90 -2.55 6.59 -2.36
C ALA A 90 -2.08 7.93 -1.77
N GLY A 91 -1.12 7.91 -0.85
CA GLY A 91 -0.65 9.14 -0.22
C GLY A 91 0.42 8.93 0.85
N HIS A 92 0.81 10.03 1.48
CA HIS A 92 1.75 10.05 2.60
C HIS A 92 0.99 10.20 3.93
N HIS A 93 1.40 9.45 4.94
CA HIS A 93 0.85 9.53 6.30
C HIS A 93 1.86 10.24 7.22
N GLU A 94 1.67 11.55 7.39
CA GLU A 94 2.58 12.46 8.11
C GLU A 94 2.94 11.97 9.52
N GLU A 95 1.94 11.63 10.34
CA GLU A 95 2.18 11.23 11.74
C GLU A 95 3.01 9.94 11.87
N GLY A 96 2.90 9.08 10.86
CA GLY A 96 3.54 7.76 10.84
C GLY A 96 4.84 7.71 10.02
N ASP A 97 5.15 8.80 9.31
CA ASP A 97 6.23 8.91 8.32
C ASP A 97 6.30 7.70 7.37
N PHE A 98 5.19 7.43 6.68
CA PHE A 98 5.11 6.34 5.70
C PHE A 98 4.24 6.67 4.52
N ASP A 99 4.58 6.11 3.35
CA ASP A 99 3.73 6.15 2.17
C ASP A 99 2.80 4.94 2.16
N TYR A 100 1.60 5.10 1.61
CA TYR A 100 0.63 4.01 1.50
C TYR A 100 -0.13 4.03 0.18
N ALA A 101 -0.60 2.85 -0.23
CA ALA A 101 -1.54 2.69 -1.32
C ALA A 101 -2.58 1.64 -0.97
N ILE A 102 -3.85 1.98 -1.22
CA ILE A 102 -5.00 1.08 -1.14
C ILE A 102 -5.31 0.68 -2.57
N VAL A 103 -5.21 -0.62 -2.84
CA VAL A 103 -5.41 -1.17 -4.18
C VAL A 103 -6.43 -2.29 -4.17
N GLU A 104 -6.97 -2.56 -5.34
CA GLU A 104 -7.84 -3.70 -5.61
C GLU A 104 -7.18 -5.02 -5.19
N CYS A 105 -7.93 -5.90 -4.53
CA CYS A 105 -7.50 -7.28 -4.30
C CYS A 105 -7.89 -8.15 -5.50
N PHE A 106 -6.91 -8.64 -6.24
CA PHE A 106 -7.17 -9.62 -7.30
C PHE A 106 -7.76 -10.92 -6.72
N LYS A 107 -8.86 -11.35 -7.33
CA LYS A 107 -9.48 -12.66 -7.09
C LYS A 107 -8.84 -13.63 -8.07
N GLY A 108 -7.96 -14.50 -7.58
CA GLY A 108 -7.24 -15.47 -8.40
C GLY A 108 -6.40 -16.41 -7.55
N GLN A 109 -5.81 -17.42 -8.20
CA GLN A 109 -4.88 -18.37 -7.57
C GLN A 109 -3.45 -17.93 -7.83
N SER A 110 -2.62 -17.97 -6.79
CA SER A 110 -1.18 -17.83 -6.96
C SER A 110 -0.62 -19.14 -7.52
N LEU A 111 0.32 -19.05 -8.46
CA LEU A 111 0.98 -20.22 -9.01
C LEU A 111 1.76 -21.02 -7.94
N GLY A 112 2.13 -20.37 -6.83
CA GLY A 112 2.82 -21.01 -5.71
C GLY A 112 1.91 -21.77 -4.72
N ASP A 113 0.59 -21.68 -4.90
CA ASP A 113 -0.40 -22.42 -4.10
C ASP A 113 -0.85 -23.72 -4.80
N TYR A 114 -0.27 -24.04 -5.96
CA TYR A 114 -0.51 -25.23 -6.77
C TYR A 114 0.51 -26.35 -6.51
#